data_AF-A0A1N7KQU8-F1
#
_entry.id   AF-A0A1N7KQU8-F1
#
_cell.length_a   1.000
_cell.length_b   1.000
_cell.length_c   1.000
_cell.angle_alpha   90.00
_cell.angle_beta   90.00
_cell.angle_gamma   90.00
#
_symmetry.space_group_name_H-M   'P 1'
#
loop_
_entity.id
_entity.type
_entity.pdbx_description
1 polymer ?
#
loop_
_entity_poly.entity_id
_entity_poly.type
_entity_poly.pdbx_seq_one_letter_code
_entity_poly.pdbx_strand_id
1 'polypeptide(L)'
;MRTKIGNYKLTYLNREKKDWRRKVLTEFGLLANIWISGFYIPFHLFDGQDYASFISLGCALILSLLCCFGLYRLQGSPVRQLYWLENIPVLIIEFSAGVPIFYLLIGVMTGDFSAAILFFLAAIYALPFIFDYVLPSQPEVPKFFGTLETDDNSPSSGSRCMTKEELKESWNRCWSGIGAAGDGVSLKNDLVTAWNEPQRKYHTLQHLHECLSIFEEFQHLAEHPHEVELAIWFHDAVYDIKGKNNEQKSAEWARAVLHEAGVSKERITRIYDLIMATEHSVMDELDTSDKRLLVDIDLAILGSSPKRFAEYDKQVRAEYSYVPGFLYRRKRKQILQSFLKRNPIYQTPDLKLRFELQARRNLSC
;
A
#
# COMPACT_ATOMS: atom_id res chain seq x y z
N MET A 1 -15.80 -31.35 -25.29
CA MET A 1 -14.60 -31.88 -25.97
C MET A 1 -14.06 -33.01 -25.10
N ARG A 2 -13.85 -34.22 -25.65
CA ARG A 2 -13.40 -35.39 -24.86
C ARG A 2 -11.88 -35.44 -24.83
N THR A 3 -11.26 -35.02 -23.73
CA THR A 3 -9.84 -35.22 -23.48
C THR A 3 -9.68 -36.45 -22.58
N LYS A 4 -9.02 -37.49 -23.09
CA LYS A 4 -8.60 -38.66 -22.30
C LYS A 4 -7.29 -38.31 -21.59
N ILE A 5 -7.23 -38.54 -20.28
CA ILE A 5 -5.98 -38.55 -19.51
C ILE A 5 -5.83 -39.98 -18.96
N GLY A 6 -4.94 -40.77 -19.57
CA GLY A 6 -4.76 -42.18 -19.21
C GLY A 6 -6.02 -43.05 -19.45
N ASN A 7 -6.29 -43.99 -18.53
CA ASN A 7 -7.42 -44.93 -18.60
C ASN A 7 -8.76 -44.36 -18.13
N TYR A 8 -8.81 -43.09 -17.73
CA TYR A 8 -9.98 -42.50 -17.08
C TYR A 8 -10.79 -41.64 -18.05
N LYS A 9 -12.12 -41.79 -17.99
CA LYS A 9 -13.08 -40.98 -18.76
C LYS A 9 -13.52 -39.78 -17.92
N LEU A 10 -13.41 -38.59 -18.51
CA LEU A 10 -14.00 -37.36 -17.98
C LEU A 10 -15.42 -37.21 -18.52
N THR A 11 -16.41 -37.16 -17.63
CA THR A 11 -17.82 -37.00 -17.99
C THR A 11 -18.24 -35.55 -17.76
N TYR A 12 -18.70 -34.88 -18.81
CA TYR A 12 -19.13 -33.48 -18.75
C TYR A 12 -20.55 -33.38 -18.18
N LEU A 13 -20.73 -32.60 -17.11
CA LEU A 13 -22.04 -32.23 -16.57
C LEU A 13 -22.44 -30.86 -17.08
N ASN A 14 -23.35 -30.82 -18.06
CA ASN A 14 -23.93 -29.57 -18.54
C ASN A 14 -25.08 -29.18 -17.60
N ARG A 15 -24.99 -28.10 -16.80
CA ARG A 15 -26.11 -27.71 -15.93
C ARG A 15 -26.28 -26.21 -15.64
N GLU A 16 -27.54 -25.84 -15.63
CA GLU A 16 -28.12 -24.54 -15.29
C GLU A 16 -27.72 -24.05 -13.88
N LYS A 17 -27.50 -22.74 -13.81
CA LYS A 17 -26.60 -22.07 -12.85
C LYS A 17 -27.03 -22.00 -11.37
N LYS A 18 -28.24 -22.43 -10.98
CA LYS A 18 -28.76 -22.12 -9.62
C LYS A 18 -28.79 -23.26 -8.61
N ASP A 19 -29.12 -24.50 -9.01
CA ASP A 19 -29.37 -25.56 -8.02
C ASP A 19 -28.12 -26.33 -7.55
N TRP A 20 -27.08 -26.40 -8.39
CA TRP A 20 -25.90 -27.20 -8.05
C TRP A 20 -25.10 -26.61 -6.88
N ARG A 21 -25.01 -25.28 -6.79
CA ARG A 21 -24.28 -24.59 -5.70
C ARG A 21 -24.88 -24.93 -4.34
N ARG A 22 -26.22 -24.91 -4.27
CA ARG A 22 -26.96 -25.24 -3.06
C ARG A 22 -26.77 -26.71 -2.71
N LYS A 23 -26.88 -27.62 -3.68
CA LYS A 23 -26.68 -29.06 -3.48
C LYS A 23 -25.26 -29.40 -3.01
N VAL A 24 -24.22 -28.83 -3.62
CA VAL A 24 -22.83 -29.06 -3.23
C VAL A 24 -22.57 -28.53 -1.82
N LEU A 25 -23.06 -27.34 -1.48
CA LEU A 25 -22.95 -26.79 -0.13
C LEU A 25 -23.72 -27.61 0.91
N THR A 26 -24.88 -28.15 0.57
CA THR A 26 -25.67 -29.01 1.49
C THR A 26 -25.00 -30.37 1.70
N GLU A 27 -24.53 -31.02 0.64
CA GLU A 27 -23.84 -32.33 0.72
C GLU A 27 -22.48 -32.20 1.43
N PHE A 28 -21.70 -31.16 1.13
CA PHE A 28 -20.45 -30.89 1.85
C PHE A 28 -20.68 -30.41 3.28
N GLY A 29 -21.73 -29.63 3.54
CA GLY A 29 -22.14 -29.24 4.88
C GLY A 29 -22.58 -30.43 5.73
N LEU A 30 -23.25 -31.42 5.11
CA LEU A 30 -23.56 -32.70 5.75
C LEU A 30 -22.29 -33.52 6.02
N LEU A 31 -21.38 -33.61 5.05
CA LEU A 31 -20.11 -34.32 5.22
C LEU A 31 -19.23 -33.69 6.30
N ALA A 32 -19.18 -32.36 6.36
CA ALA A 32 -18.49 -31.61 7.40
C ALA A 32 -19.14 -31.82 8.78
N ASN A 33 -20.47 -31.81 8.88
CA ASN A 33 -21.19 -32.11 10.12
C ASN A 33 -21.02 -33.56 10.58
N ILE A 34 -21.05 -34.53 9.66
CA ILE A 34 -20.77 -35.95 9.94
C ILE A 34 -19.32 -36.12 10.41
N TRP A 35 -18.37 -35.38 9.84
CA TRP A 35 -16.97 -35.36 10.28
C TRP A 35 -16.79 -34.75 11.67
N ILE A 36 -17.42 -33.61 11.95
CA ILE A 36 -17.35 -32.92 13.25
C ILE A 36 -18.02 -33.77 14.35
N SER A 37 -19.15 -34.42 14.05
CA SER A 37 -19.85 -35.28 15.00
C SER A 37 -19.16 -36.63 15.23
N GLY A 38 -18.52 -37.22 14.21
CA GLY A 38 -17.73 -38.45 14.34
C GLY A 38 -16.48 -38.30 15.22
N PHE A 39 -15.88 -37.10 15.27
CA PHE A 39 -14.75 -36.79 16.14
C PHE A 39 -15.12 -36.23 17.53
N TYR A 40 -16.41 -35.93 17.77
CA TYR A 40 -16.87 -35.53 19.11
C TYR A 40 -17.01 -36.76 20.05
N ILE A 41 -17.03 -37.97 19.49
CA ILE A 41 -17.34 -39.21 20.23
C ILE A 41 -16.14 -39.87 20.97
N PRO A 42 -14.84 -39.60 20.72
CA PRO A 42 -13.78 -40.18 21.54
C PRO A 42 -13.06 -39.19 22.44
N PHE A 43 -13.56 -37.96 22.67
CA PHE A 43 -12.86 -37.02 23.57
C PHE A 43 -12.85 -37.50 25.04
N HIS A 44 -13.77 -38.39 25.42
CA HIS A 44 -13.80 -39.02 26.74
C HIS A 44 -12.96 -40.31 26.84
N LEU A 45 -12.27 -40.72 25.78
CA LEU A 45 -11.50 -41.98 25.72
C LEU A 45 -9.99 -41.80 25.57
N PHE A 46 -9.48 -40.55 25.47
CA PHE A 46 -8.05 -40.30 25.29
C PHE A 46 -7.39 -39.84 26.60
N ASP A 47 -6.60 -40.75 27.18
CA ASP A 47 -5.78 -40.50 28.35
C ASP A 47 -4.46 -39.83 27.93
N GLY A 48 -4.47 -38.49 27.87
CA GLY A 48 -3.35 -37.59 28.12
C GLY A 48 -1.99 -37.68 27.38
N GLN A 49 -1.68 -38.66 26.52
CA GLN A 49 -0.29 -38.87 26.05
C GLN A 49 -0.03 -38.91 24.54
N ASP A 50 -1.01 -38.68 23.65
CA ASP A 50 -0.77 -38.81 22.20
C ASP A 50 -0.76 -37.47 21.45
N TYR A 51 0.39 -36.80 21.44
CA TYR A 51 0.64 -35.52 20.75
C TYR A 51 0.35 -35.59 19.24
N ALA A 52 0.51 -36.76 18.62
CA ALA A 52 0.24 -36.95 17.19
C ALA A 52 -1.25 -36.78 16.85
N SER A 53 -2.14 -37.22 17.74
CA SER A 53 -3.59 -37.07 17.61
C SER A 53 -4.02 -35.61 17.75
N PHE A 54 -3.35 -34.84 18.61
CA PHE A 54 -3.61 -33.40 18.79
C PHE A 54 -3.17 -32.58 17.57
N ILE A 55 -2.01 -32.89 16.99
CA ILE A 55 -1.53 -32.25 15.74
C ILE A 55 -2.46 -32.62 14.57
N SER A 56 -2.90 -33.87 14.49
CA SER A 56 -3.86 -34.31 13.47
C SER A 56 -5.20 -33.57 13.57
N LEU A 57 -5.71 -33.35 14.79
CA LEU A 57 -6.94 -32.58 15.02
C LEU A 57 -6.77 -31.10 14.64
N GLY A 58 -5.64 -30.50 15.00
CA GLY A 58 -5.30 -29.13 14.62
C GLY A 58 -5.18 -28.95 13.11
N CYS A 59 -4.50 -29.86 12.42
CA CYS A 59 -4.38 -29.87 10.96
C CYS A 59 -5.74 -30.06 10.27
N ALA A 60 -6.59 -30.94 10.79
CA ALA A 60 -7.94 -31.17 10.25
C ALA A 60 -8.85 -29.94 10.40
N LEU A 61 -8.77 -29.23 11.53
CA LEU A 61 -9.48 -27.97 11.77
C LEU A 61 -9.02 -26.85 10.81
N ILE A 62 -7.71 -26.71 10.63
CA ILE A 62 -7.13 -25.71 9.72
C ILE A 62 -7.51 -26.00 8.26
N LEU A 63 -7.43 -27.26 7.82
CA LEU A 63 -7.85 -27.67 6.48
C LEU A 63 -9.35 -27.44 6.26
N SER A 64 -10.18 -27.71 7.26
CA SER A 64 -11.63 -27.44 7.19
C SER A 64 -11.92 -25.95 7.09
N LEU A 65 -11.22 -25.11 7.86
CA LEU A 65 -11.36 -23.65 7.81
C LEU A 65 -10.87 -23.08 6.47
N LEU A 66 -9.77 -23.59 5.92
CA LEU A 66 -9.26 -23.19 4.60
C LEU A 66 -10.21 -23.60 3.47
N CYS A 67 -10.79 -24.80 3.54
CA CYS A 67 -11.83 -25.24 2.61
C CYS A 67 -13.08 -24.36 2.72
N CYS A 68 -13.58 -24.08 3.93
CA CYS A 68 -14.71 -23.18 4.15
C CYS A 68 -14.43 -21.75 3.64
N PHE A 69 -13.22 -21.23 3.87
CA PHE A 69 -12.83 -19.89 3.41
C PHE A 69 -12.67 -19.80 1.88
N GLY A 70 -12.08 -20.84 1.26
CA GLY A 70 -12.01 -20.97 -0.20
C GLY A 70 -13.40 -21.06 -0.84
N LEU A 71 -14.30 -21.84 -0.25
CA LEU A 71 -15.69 -21.97 -0.69
C LEU A 71 -16.51 -20.67 -0.49
N TYR A 72 -16.27 -19.93 0.60
CA TYR A 72 -16.88 -18.62 0.83
C TYR A 72 -16.45 -17.60 -0.24
N ARG A 73 -15.15 -17.58 -0.61
CA ARG A 73 -14.62 -16.74 -1.70
C ARG A 73 -15.11 -17.16 -3.10
N LEU A 74 -15.55 -18.42 -3.27
CA LEU A 74 -16.16 -18.91 -4.52
C LEU A 74 -17.57 -18.36 -4.77
N GLN A 75 -18.25 -17.75 -3.79
CA GLN A 75 -19.58 -17.15 -3.98
C GLN A 75 -19.57 -16.02 -5.04
N GLY A 76 -18.45 -15.33 -5.22
CA GLY A 76 -18.29 -14.24 -6.19
C GLY A 76 -17.48 -14.58 -7.45
N SER A 77 -16.98 -15.82 -7.60
CA SER A 77 -16.05 -16.17 -8.68
C SER A 77 -16.76 -16.70 -9.93
N PRO A 78 -16.33 -16.34 -11.16
CA PRO A 78 -16.86 -16.89 -12.39
C PRO A 78 -16.22 -18.27 -12.66
N VAL A 79 -16.55 -19.26 -11.83
CA VAL A 79 -16.15 -20.66 -12.07
C VAL A 79 -16.76 -21.12 -13.40
N ARG A 80 -15.92 -21.53 -14.36
CA ARG A 80 -16.42 -21.97 -15.68
C ARG A 80 -16.62 -23.47 -15.80
N GLN A 81 -15.85 -24.34 -15.13
CA GLN A 81 -15.96 -25.80 -15.31
C GLN A 81 -15.60 -26.58 -14.04
N LEU A 82 -16.27 -27.72 -13.85
CA LEU A 82 -16.08 -28.66 -12.74
C LEU A 82 -16.06 -30.07 -13.32
N TYR A 83 -15.06 -30.87 -12.97
CA TYR A 83 -14.87 -32.21 -13.51
C TYR A 83 -15.04 -33.27 -12.41
N TRP A 84 -15.59 -34.42 -12.77
CA TRP A 84 -15.61 -35.62 -11.93
C TRP A 84 -14.85 -36.73 -12.65
N LEU A 85 -13.99 -37.44 -11.92
CA LEU A 85 -13.37 -38.69 -12.35
C LEU A 85 -14.19 -39.84 -11.75
N GLU A 86 -14.48 -40.87 -12.55
CA GLU A 86 -15.13 -42.07 -12.04
C GLU A 86 -14.26 -42.68 -10.93
N ASN A 87 -14.81 -42.71 -9.71
CA ASN A 87 -14.26 -43.31 -8.48
C ASN A 87 -13.25 -42.50 -7.64
N ILE A 88 -12.94 -41.23 -7.97
CA ILE A 88 -12.15 -40.33 -7.10
C ILE A 88 -12.75 -38.92 -7.12
N PRO A 89 -13.14 -38.33 -5.98
CA PRO A 89 -13.65 -36.96 -5.95
C PRO A 89 -12.49 -35.97 -6.13
N VAL A 90 -12.20 -35.61 -7.38
CA VAL A 90 -11.20 -34.59 -7.73
C VAL A 90 -11.92 -33.31 -8.11
N LEU A 91 -11.63 -32.21 -7.41
CA LEU A 91 -12.17 -30.88 -7.73
C LEU A 91 -11.16 -30.12 -8.60
N ILE A 92 -11.49 -29.91 -9.87
CA ILE A 92 -10.68 -29.11 -10.79
C ILE A 92 -11.38 -27.77 -11.01
N ILE A 93 -10.72 -26.67 -10.66
CA ILE A 93 -11.22 -25.31 -10.84
C ILE A 93 -10.32 -24.59 -11.85
N GLU A 94 -10.85 -24.30 -13.04
CA GLU A 94 -10.16 -23.43 -14.01
C GLU A 94 -10.49 -21.97 -13.73
N PHE A 95 -9.44 -21.16 -13.52
CA PHE A 95 -9.52 -19.70 -13.47
C PHE A 95 -9.11 -19.09 -14.83
N SER A 96 -9.56 -17.87 -15.12
CA SER A 96 -9.44 -17.20 -16.42
C SER A 96 -8.00 -16.91 -16.92
N ALA A 97 -6.97 -17.29 -16.16
CA ALA A 97 -5.56 -17.04 -16.48
C ALA A 97 -4.78 -18.29 -16.92
N GLY A 98 -5.45 -19.37 -17.34
CA GLY A 98 -4.82 -20.46 -18.11
C GLY A 98 -3.88 -21.40 -17.34
N VAL A 99 -3.77 -21.30 -16.02
CA VAL A 99 -3.03 -22.26 -15.18
C VAL A 99 -4.03 -23.14 -14.42
N PRO A 100 -4.13 -24.45 -14.71
CA PRO A 100 -4.93 -25.35 -13.89
C PRO A 100 -4.27 -25.50 -12.52
N ILE A 101 -4.98 -25.12 -11.45
CA ILE A 101 -4.58 -25.44 -10.08
C ILE A 101 -5.21 -26.79 -9.73
N PHE A 102 -4.37 -27.79 -9.49
CA PHE A 102 -4.80 -29.13 -9.11
C PHE A 102 -4.91 -29.22 -7.58
N TYR A 103 -6.12 -29.40 -7.07
CA TYR A 103 -6.31 -29.89 -5.71
C TYR A 103 -6.49 -31.41 -5.75
N LEU A 104 -5.50 -32.13 -5.21
CA LEU A 104 -5.60 -33.58 -5.01
C LEU A 104 -6.06 -33.82 -3.57
N LEU A 105 -7.35 -34.10 -3.38
CA LEU A 105 -7.85 -34.69 -2.14
C LEU A 105 -7.53 -36.18 -2.17
N ILE A 106 -6.33 -36.57 -1.69
CA ILE A 106 -6.03 -37.97 -1.44
C ILE A 106 -6.80 -38.40 -0.19
N GLY A 107 -7.61 -39.44 -0.34
CA GLY A 107 -8.36 -40.05 0.75
C GLY A 107 -7.44 -40.51 1.87
N VAL A 108 -7.77 -40.08 3.09
CA VAL A 108 -7.19 -40.53 4.37
C VAL A 108 -7.66 -41.97 4.70
N MET A 109 -7.69 -42.87 3.71
CA MET A 109 -8.16 -44.25 3.88
C MET A 109 -7.09 -45.31 3.63
N THR A 110 -5.86 -44.95 3.26
CA THR A 110 -4.79 -45.94 3.01
C THR A 110 -3.70 -45.97 4.09
N GLY A 111 -3.74 -45.09 5.09
CA GLY A 111 -2.78 -45.12 6.21
C GLY A 111 -1.33 -44.77 5.86
N ASP A 112 -1.05 -44.28 4.65
CA ASP A 112 0.30 -43.94 4.21
C ASP A 112 0.56 -42.42 4.27
N PHE A 113 1.31 -42.01 5.29
CA PHE A 113 1.63 -40.60 5.60
C PHE A 113 2.70 -39.99 4.68
N SER A 114 3.34 -40.79 3.82
CA SER A 114 4.39 -40.32 2.91
C SER A 114 3.84 -39.34 1.84
N ALA A 115 2.62 -39.57 1.36
CA ALA A 115 1.95 -38.70 0.39
C ALA A 115 1.53 -37.36 1.01
N ALA A 116 1.12 -37.35 2.29
CA ALA A 116 0.74 -36.14 3.01
C ALA A 116 1.94 -35.23 3.28
N ILE A 117 3.09 -35.80 3.63
CA ILE A 117 4.34 -35.05 3.85
C ILE A 117 4.86 -34.46 2.53
N LEU A 118 4.83 -35.24 1.43
CA LEU A 118 5.19 -34.73 0.11
C LEU A 118 4.26 -33.61 -0.38
N PHE A 119 2.95 -33.72 -0.10
CA PHE A 119 1.99 -32.66 -0.38
C PHE A 119 2.24 -31.41 0.47
N PHE A 120 2.59 -31.57 1.76
CA PHE A 120 2.91 -30.46 2.66
C PHE A 120 4.20 -29.75 2.24
N LEU A 121 5.23 -30.51 1.87
CA LEU A 121 6.48 -29.98 1.34
C LEU A 121 6.28 -29.28 0.00
N ALA A 122 5.48 -29.85 -0.91
CA ALA A 122 5.13 -29.22 -2.19
C ALA A 122 4.31 -27.94 -1.99
N ALA A 123 3.37 -27.91 -1.03
CA ALA A 123 2.60 -26.72 -0.70
C ALA A 123 3.47 -25.60 -0.10
N ILE A 124 4.40 -25.93 0.79
CA ILE A 124 5.38 -24.98 1.35
C ILE A 124 6.34 -24.47 0.26
N TYR A 125 6.78 -25.34 -0.66
CA TYR A 125 7.67 -24.94 -1.77
C TYR A 125 6.95 -24.12 -2.85
N ALA A 126 5.64 -24.33 -3.04
CA ALA A 126 4.81 -23.59 -3.98
C ALA A 126 4.28 -22.26 -3.41
N LEU A 127 4.27 -22.09 -2.08
CA LEU A 127 3.78 -20.90 -1.40
C LEU A 127 4.45 -19.58 -1.87
N PRO A 128 5.78 -19.53 -2.12
CA PRO A 128 6.44 -18.36 -2.71
C PRO A 128 5.97 -18.06 -4.15
N PHE A 129 5.75 -19.10 -4.96
CA PHE A 129 5.27 -18.95 -6.34
C PHE A 129 3.80 -18.51 -6.39
N ILE A 130 2.98 -18.98 -5.45
CA ILE A 130 1.58 -18.53 -5.30
C ILE A 130 1.54 -17.05 -4.89
N PHE A 131 2.43 -16.58 -4.02
CA PHE A 131 2.47 -15.17 -3.63
C PHE A 131 2.94 -14.23 -4.75
N ASP A 132 3.86 -14.66 -5.61
CA ASP A 132 4.29 -13.87 -6.77
C ASP A 132 3.33 -13.97 -7.98
N TYR A 133 2.51 -15.03 -8.07
CA TYR A 133 1.56 -15.24 -9.20
C TYR A 133 0.09 -14.83 -8.88
N VAL A 134 -0.31 -14.80 -7.59
CA VAL A 134 -1.66 -14.39 -7.13
C VAL A 134 -1.74 -12.88 -6.82
N LEU A 135 -0.63 -12.15 -6.92
CA LEU A 135 -0.63 -10.69 -6.99
C LEU A 135 -0.26 -10.20 -8.40
N PRO A 136 -1.05 -10.48 -9.45
CA PRO A 136 -1.05 -9.56 -10.58
C PRO A 136 -1.65 -8.24 -10.09
N SER A 137 -0.95 -7.16 -10.42
CA SER A 137 -1.39 -5.77 -10.33
C SER A 137 -2.91 -5.62 -10.50
N GLN A 138 -3.57 -5.13 -9.45
CA GLN A 138 -4.90 -4.48 -9.42
C GLN A 138 -5.94 -5.04 -10.42
N PRO A 139 -6.98 -5.79 -9.98
CA PRO A 139 -8.11 -6.05 -10.87
C PRO A 139 -8.78 -4.70 -11.19
N GLU A 140 -9.07 -4.47 -12.48
CA GLU A 140 -9.91 -3.35 -12.90
C GLU A 140 -11.20 -3.34 -12.08
N VAL A 141 -11.47 -2.20 -11.44
CA VAL A 141 -12.72 -1.96 -10.72
C VAL A 141 -13.88 -2.14 -11.70
N PRO A 142 -14.89 -2.96 -11.40
CA PRO A 142 -16.06 -3.09 -12.26
C PRO A 142 -16.73 -1.71 -12.38
N LYS A 143 -16.89 -1.21 -13.61
CA LYS A 143 -17.80 -0.09 -13.89
C LYS A 143 -19.22 -0.55 -13.59
N PHE A 144 -19.70 -0.29 -12.39
CA PHE A 144 -21.13 -0.29 -12.11
C PHE A 144 -21.72 0.94 -12.79
N PHE A 145 -22.44 0.74 -13.89
CA PHE A 145 -23.32 1.77 -14.45
C PHE A 145 -24.49 1.95 -13.50
N GLY A 146 -24.42 3.03 -12.73
CA GLY A 146 -25.53 3.66 -12.04
C GLY A 146 -25.19 5.14 -12.01
N THR A 147 -25.66 5.88 -13.01
CA THR A 147 -25.56 7.34 -13.07
C THR A 147 -26.36 7.93 -11.91
N LEU A 148 -25.68 8.24 -10.81
CA LEU A 148 -26.05 9.36 -9.97
C LEU A 148 -25.32 10.57 -10.55
N GLU A 149 -26.04 11.38 -11.28
CA GLU A 149 -25.62 12.75 -11.59
C GLU A 149 -25.44 13.47 -10.25
N THR A 150 -24.19 13.59 -9.82
CA THR A 150 -23.80 14.60 -8.84
C THR A 150 -23.19 15.73 -9.66
N ASP A 151 -23.84 16.89 -9.62
CA ASP A 151 -23.38 18.12 -10.25
C ASP A 151 -21.88 18.32 -9.98
N ASP A 152 -21.09 18.11 -11.03
CA ASP A 152 -19.64 18.15 -11.01
C ASP A 152 -19.19 19.61 -11.10
N ASN A 153 -19.34 20.32 -9.97
CA ASN A 153 -18.76 21.65 -9.74
C ASN A 153 -17.61 21.60 -8.72
N SER A 154 -16.99 20.42 -8.54
CA SER A 154 -15.75 20.31 -7.77
C SER A 154 -14.56 20.65 -8.67
N PRO A 155 -13.66 21.59 -8.27
CA PRO A 155 -12.54 21.98 -9.11
C PRO A 155 -11.62 20.78 -9.32
N SER A 156 -11.43 20.42 -10.58
CA SER A 156 -10.59 19.31 -11.03
C SER A 156 -9.18 19.39 -10.44
N SER A 157 -8.85 18.48 -9.51
CA SER A 157 -7.48 18.29 -8.98
C SER A 157 -6.60 17.47 -9.94
N GLY A 158 -6.61 17.83 -11.22
CA GLY A 158 -5.51 17.45 -12.10
C GLY A 158 -4.28 18.22 -11.65
N SER A 159 -3.14 17.54 -11.47
CA SER A 159 -1.83 18.19 -11.25
C SER A 159 -1.62 19.25 -12.33
N ARG A 160 -1.99 20.50 -12.04
CA ARG A 160 -1.48 21.65 -12.75
C ARG A 160 0.01 21.66 -12.45
N CYS A 161 0.87 21.76 -13.46
CA CYS A 161 2.27 22.07 -13.21
C CYS A 161 2.33 23.57 -12.95
N MET A 162 2.92 24.04 -11.84
CA MET A 162 3.21 25.47 -11.74
C MET A 162 4.09 25.83 -12.94
N THR A 163 3.74 26.96 -13.53
CA THR A 163 4.54 27.69 -14.47
C THR A 163 5.88 28.08 -13.83
N LYS A 164 6.90 28.33 -14.64
CA LYS A 164 8.20 28.83 -14.14
C LYS A 164 8.02 30.17 -13.41
N GLU A 165 6.97 30.89 -13.79
CA GLU A 165 6.53 32.15 -13.24
C GLU A 165 6.03 31.98 -11.80
N GLU A 166 5.17 31.01 -11.51
CA GLU A 166 4.65 30.78 -10.15
C GLU A 166 5.76 30.32 -9.17
N LEU A 167 6.71 29.48 -9.60
CA LEU A 167 7.91 29.15 -8.78
C LEU A 167 8.79 30.39 -8.53
N LYS A 168 8.90 31.28 -9.52
CA LYS A 168 9.63 32.54 -9.36
C LYS A 168 8.92 33.49 -8.39
N GLU A 169 7.60 33.54 -8.42
CA GLU A 169 6.79 34.35 -7.51
C GLU A 169 6.91 33.84 -6.07
N SER A 170 6.77 32.53 -5.85
CA SER A 170 7.00 31.89 -4.55
C SER A 170 8.39 32.23 -4.00
N TRP A 171 9.44 32.02 -4.81
CA TRP A 171 10.81 32.34 -4.40
C TRP A 171 10.99 33.81 -4.02
N ASN A 172 10.55 34.72 -4.88
CA ASN A 172 10.71 36.16 -4.64
C ASN A 172 9.99 36.61 -3.37
N ARG A 173 8.80 36.06 -3.12
CA ARG A 173 7.97 36.34 -1.95
C ARG A 173 8.65 35.87 -0.67
N CYS A 174 9.08 34.60 -0.60
CA CYS A 174 9.71 34.08 0.61
C CYS A 174 11.09 34.70 0.85
N TRP A 175 11.92 34.85 -0.18
CA TRP A 175 13.27 35.42 -0.08
C TRP A 175 13.26 36.88 0.39
N SER A 176 12.36 37.70 -0.16
CA SER A 176 12.21 39.08 0.30
C SER A 176 11.58 39.16 1.69
N GLY A 177 10.60 38.29 1.97
CA GLY A 177 9.86 38.28 3.23
C GLY A 177 10.66 37.86 4.46
N ILE A 178 11.75 37.10 4.28
CA ILE A 178 12.71 36.80 5.35
C ILE A 178 13.76 37.91 5.55
N GLY A 179 13.78 38.93 4.68
CA GLY A 179 14.73 40.04 4.74
C GLY A 179 16.15 39.70 4.26
N ALA A 180 16.28 38.71 3.37
CA ALA A 180 17.58 38.34 2.81
C ALA A 180 18.12 39.41 1.85
N ALA A 181 19.45 39.58 1.83
CA ALA A 181 20.13 40.49 0.92
C ALA A 181 20.20 39.93 -0.51
N GLY A 182 20.12 40.82 -1.50
CA GLY A 182 20.16 40.45 -2.91
C GLY A 182 18.87 39.76 -3.41
N ASP A 183 18.90 39.25 -4.63
CA ASP A 183 17.74 38.64 -5.29
C ASP A 183 17.63 37.11 -5.10
N GLY A 184 18.68 36.47 -4.57
CA GLY A 184 18.73 35.02 -4.36
C GLY A 184 18.62 34.19 -5.64
N VAL A 185 18.74 34.79 -6.83
CA VAL A 185 18.43 34.12 -8.10
C VAL A 185 19.38 32.95 -8.38
N SER A 186 20.67 33.09 -8.04
CA SER A 186 21.63 31.99 -8.18
C SER A 186 21.25 30.80 -7.30
N LEU A 187 20.96 31.06 -6.01
CA LEU A 187 20.56 30.03 -5.06
C LEU A 187 19.27 29.32 -5.49
N LYS A 188 18.28 30.07 -5.98
CA LYS A 188 17.06 29.48 -6.57
C LYS A 188 17.40 28.52 -7.71
N ASN A 189 18.31 28.91 -8.60
CA ASN A 189 18.71 28.05 -9.72
C ASN A 189 19.47 26.80 -9.24
N ASP A 190 20.28 26.93 -8.19
CA ASP A 190 20.97 25.80 -7.56
C ASP A 190 19.97 24.83 -6.93
N LEU A 191 18.96 25.32 -6.22
CA LEU A 191 17.86 24.52 -5.69
C LEU A 191 17.08 23.83 -6.80
N VAL A 192 16.67 24.57 -7.84
CA VAL A 192 15.98 23.99 -9.00
C VAL A 192 16.81 22.90 -9.67
N THR A 193 18.14 23.07 -9.72
CA THR A 193 19.06 22.05 -10.23
C THR A 193 19.05 20.81 -9.33
N ALA A 194 19.14 21.00 -8.01
CA ALA A 194 19.09 19.92 -7.03
C ALA A 194 17.77 19.13 -7.12
N TRP A 195 16.62 19.79 -7.24
CA TRP A 195 15.30 19.16 -7.42
C TRP A 195 15.14 18.43 -8.76
N ASN A 196 16.00 18.69 -9.74
CA ASN A 196 16.00 18.03 -11.06
C ASN A 196 17.06 16.92 -11.19
N GLU A 197 17.77 16.58 -10.11
CA GLU A 197 18.78 15.52 -10.17
C GLU A 197 18.18 14.18 -10.65
N PRO A 198 18.87 13.45 -11.54
CA PRO A 198 18.27 12.37 -12.33
C PRO A 198 17.87 11.14 -11.51
N GLN A 199 18.43 10.96 -10.31
CA GLN A 199 18.08 9.87 -9.40
C GLN A 199 16.71 10.06 -8.73
N ARG A 200 16.23 11.31 -8.63
CA ARG A 200 14.91 11.64 -8.07
C ARG A 200 13.81 11.19 -9.03
N LYS A 201 12.74 10.59 -8.49
CA LYS A 201 11.55 10.22 -9.27
C LYS A 201 10.26 10.70 -8.61
N TYR A 202 10.24 10.76 -7.28
CA TYR A 202 9.17 11.38 -6.50
C TYR A 202 9.61 12.75 -5.99
N HIS A 203 10.76 12.83 -5.32
CA HIS A 203 11.30 14.05 -4.69
C HIS A 203 11.89 15.00 -5.74
N THR A 204 11.04 15.42 -6.67
CA THR A 204 11.33 16.22 -7.86
C THR A 204 10.66 17.58 -7.76
N LEU A 205 10.84 18.44 -8.76
CA LEU A 205 10.06 19.68 -8.88
C LEU A 205 8.54 19.47 -8.82
N GLN A 206 8.03 18.29 -9.19
CA GLN A 206 6.60 18.00 -9.04
C GLN A 206 6.17 18.02 -7.56
N HIS A 207 6.96 17.37 -6.68
CA HIS A 207 6.67 17.33 -5.23
C HIS A 207 6.78 18.72 -4.62
N LEU A 208 7.89 19.42 -4.87
CA LEU A 208 8.08 20.80 -4.42
C LEU A 208 6.89 21.69 -4.83
N HIS A 209 6.46 21.56 -6.08
CA HIS A 209 5.34 22.30 -6.60
C HIS A 209 4.01 21.98 -5.89
N GLU A 210 3.74 20.69 -5.66
CA GLU A 210 2.55 20.25 -4.94
C GLU A 210 2.54 20.81 -3.50
N CYS A 211 3.69 20.82 -2.82
CA CYS A 211 3.83 21.43 -1.49
C CYS A 211 3.60 22.95 -1.51
N LEU A 212 4.24 23.68 -2.44
CA LEU A 212 4.09 25.14 -2.53
C LEU A 212 2.65 25.56 -2.89
N SER A 213 1.97 24.80 -3.76
CA SER A 213 0.56 25.04 -4.10
C SER A 213 -0.34 24.91 -2.87
N ILE A 214 -0.17 23.84 -2.10
CA ILE A 214 -0.96 23.63 -0.88
C ILE A 214 -0.61 24.71 0.14
N PHE A 215 0.67 25.05 0.30
CA PHE A 215 1.09 26.12 1.18
C PHE A 215 0.44 27.45 0.82
N GLU A 216 0.36 27.81 -0.46
CA GLU A 216 -0.28 29.05 -0.90
C GLU A 216 -1.76 29.15 -0.47
N GLU A 217 -2.49 28.04 -0.49
CA GLU A 217 -3.87 27.96 0.01
C GLU A 217 -3.97 28.14 1.54
N PHE A 218 -2.98 27.63 2.29
CA PHE A 218 -3.00 27.58 3.75
C PHE A 218 -2.02 28.53 4.45
N GLN A 219 -1.34 29.42 3.71
CA GLN A 219 -0.30 30.31 4.25
C GLN A 219 -0.80 31.23 5.37
N HIS A 220 -2.10 31.52 5.40
CA HIS A 220 -2.76 32.33 6.43
C HIS A 220 -2.78 31.65 7.82
N LEU A 221 -2.51 30.34 7.88
CA LEU A 221 -2.38 29.58 9.12
C LEU A 221 -0.97 29.66 9.71
N ALA A 222 0.02 30.11 8.94
CA ALA A 222 1.41 30.20 9.38
C ALA A 222 1.66 31.48 10.19
N GLU A 223 2.39 31.35 11.31
CA GLU A 223 2.89 32.47 12.10
C GLU A 223 4.05 33.16 11.36
N HIS A 224 4.91 32.37 10.71
CA HIS A 224 6.03 32.85 9.90
C HIS A 224 5.96 32.33 8.46
N PRO A 225 5.00 32.81 7.63
CA PRO A 225 4.71 32.22 6.32
C PRO A 225 5.92 32.19 5.38
N HIS A 226 6.75 33.23 5.36
CA HIS A 226 7.94 33.27 4.50
C HIS A 226 9.02 32.26 4.93
N GLU A 227 9.10 31.96 6.22
CA GLU A 227 10.05 30.98 6.76
C GLU A 227 9.59 29.55 6.48
N VAL A 228 8.28 29.29 6.60
CA VAL A 228 7.66 28.02 6.19
C VAL A 228 7.82 27.79 4.68
N GLU A 229 7.52 28.79 3.85
CA GLU A 229 7.66 28.70 2.41
C GLU A 229 9.11 28.39 2.00
N LEU A 230 10.07 29.07 2.63
CA LEU A 230 11.48 28.80 2.36
C LEU A 230 11.91 27.41 2.86
N ALA A 231 11.42 26.96 4.01
CA ALA A 231 11.69 25.61 4.49
C ALA A 231 11.15 24.54 3.51
N ILE A 232 10.00 24.77 2.86
CA ILE A 232 9.48 23.91 1.79
C ILE A 232 10.46 23.85 0.60
N TRP A 233 11.07 24.97 0.20
CA TRP A 233 12.10 24.98 -0.85
C TRP A 233 13.32 24.11 -0.51
N PHE A 234 13.68 24.04 0.78
CA PHE A 234 14.90 23.39 1.23
C PHE A 234 14.72 21.96 1.73
N HIS A 235 13.55 21.52 2.22
CA HIS A 235 13.45 20.29 3.03
C HIS A 235 14.12 19.05 2.41
N ASP A 236 13.89 18.82 1.12
CA ASP A 236 14.52 17.74 0.33
C ASP A 236 15.54 18.24 -0.71
N ALA A 237 16.07 19.44 -0.53
CA ALA A 237 17.04 20.03 -1.46
C ALA A 237 18.31 19.19 -1.57
N VAL A 238 18.78 18.59 -0.47
CA VAL A 238 19.80 17.54 -0.51
C VAL A 238 19.11 16.18 -0.43
N TYR A 239 19.35 15.30 -1.41
CA TYR A 239 18.70 13.98 -1.45
C TYR A 239 19.63 12.87 -1.96
N ASP A 240 20.26 12.18 -1.01
CA ASP A 240 20.91 10.90 -1.25
C ASP A 240 19.95 9.77 -0.88
N ILE A 241 19.54 8.96 -1.87
CA ILE A 241 18.59 7.85 -1.68
C ILE A 241 19.13 6.81 -0.68
N LYS A 242 20.45 6.72 -0.52
CA LYS A 242 21.10 5.81 0.44
C LYS A 242 21.54 6.52 1.72
N GLY A 243 21.39 7.84 1.78
CA GLY A 243 21.71 8.68 2.92
C GLY A 243 20.69 8.53 4.05
N LYS A 244 21.04 9.06 5.23
CA LYS A 244 20.19 9.08 6.43
C LYS A 244 20.02 10.47 7.03
N ASN A 245 20.69 11.48 6.47
CA ASN A 245 20.81 12.83 7.04
C ASN A 245 20.50 13.87 5.97
N ASN A 246 19.51 13.59 5.11
CA ASN A 246 19.21 14.45 3.96
C ASN A 246 18.65 15.80 4.45
N GLU A 247 17.69 15.73 5.37
CA GLU A 247 17.02 16.85 6.03
C GLU A 247 18.04 17.71 6.80
N GLN A 248 18.94 17.08 7.55
CA GLN A 248 20.02 17.79 8.24
C GLN A 248 20.93 18.53 7.26
N LYS A 249 21.35 17.89 6.16
CA LYS A 249 22.20 18.54 5.15
C LYS A 249 21.48 19.68 4.44
N SER A 250 20.19 19.50 4.15
CA SER A 250 19.31 20.55 3.63
C SER A 250 19.23 21.75 4.58
N ALA A 251 19.04 21.50 5.88
CA ALA A 251 18.98 22.54 6.91
C ALA A 251 20.34 23.26 7.09
N GLU A 252 21.45 22.52 7.05
CA GLU A 252 22.80 23.07 7.09
C GLU A 252 23.11 23.94 5.87
N TRP A 253 22.66 23.53 4.67
CA TRP A 253 22.77 24.32 3.46
C TRP A 253 21.98 25.63 3.59
N ALA A 254 20.71 25.56 4.00
CA ALA A 254 19.87 26.74 4.23
C ALA A 254 20.53 27.70 5.24
N ARG A 255 21.01 27.18 6.37
CA ARG A 255 21.69 27.99 7.40
C ARG A 255 22.90 28.75 6.84
N ALA A 256 23.74 28.08 6.05
CA ALA A 256 24.94 28.69 5.49
C ALA A 256 24.59 29.85 4.54
N VAL A 257 23.70 29.63 3.58
CA VAL A 257 23.35 30.65 2.57
C VAL A 257 22.55 31.81 3.17
N LEU A 258 21.73 31.55 4.18
CA LEU A 258 20.97 32.60 4.86
C LEU A 258 21.85 33.48 5.75
N HIS A 259 22.88 32.89 6.36
CA HIS A 259 23.88 33.65 7.11
C HIS A 259 24.66 34.58 6.17
N GLU A 260 25.08 34.09 5.00
CA GLU A 260 25.73 34.90 3.96
C GLU A 260 24.80 35.99 3.40
N ALA A 261 23.51 35.72 3.29
CA ALA A 261 22.50 36.68 2.87
C ALA A 261 22.08 37.68 3.98
N GLY A 262 22.71 37.65 5.16
CA GLY A 262 22.46 38.63 6.23
C GLY A 262 21.13 38.46 6.97
N VAL A 263 20.49 37.30 6.88
CA VAL A 263 19.24 37.00 7.61
C VAL A 263 19.54 36.87 9.11
N SER A 264 18.60 37.29 9.97
CA SER A 264 18.79 37.24 11.42
C SER A 264 18.94 35.81 11.94
N LYS A 265 19.73 35.63 13.01
CA LYS A 265 19.99 34.31 13.60
C LYS A 265 18.70 33.62 14.04
N GLU A 266 17.73 34.37 14.56
CA GLU A 266 16.45 33.86 15.04
C GLU A 266 15.63 33.27 13.90
N ARG A 267 15.59 33.94 12.74
CA ARG A 267 14.92 33.42 11.52
C ARG A 267 15.63 32.18 10.98
N ILE A 268 16.95 32.22 10.94
CA ILE A 268 17.77 31.09 10.49
C ILE A 268 17.51 29.85 11.35
N THR A 269 17.48 29.99 12.67
CA THR A 269 17.16 28.89 13.58
C THR A 269 15.76 28.34 13.33
N ARG A 270 14.74 29.19 13.17
CA ARG A 270 13.38 28.72 12.87
C ARG A 270 13.30 27.97 11.54
N ILE A 271 13.93 28.48 10.48
CA ILE A 271 13.97 27.79 9.18
C ILE A 271 14.69 26.44 9.30
N TYR A 272 15.80 26.39 10.03
CA TYR A 272 16.53 25.14 10.30
C TYR A 272 15.61 24.13 11.01
N ASP A 273 14.94 24.55 12.08
CA ASP A 273 14.05 23.69 12.87
C ASP A 273 12.82 23.23 12.06
N LEU A 274 12.32 24.08 11.16
CA LEU A 274 11.24 23.75 10.23
C LEU A 274 11.65 22.67 9.23
N ILE A 275 12.86 22.77 8.67
CA ILE A 275 13.40 21.74 7.77
C ILE A 275 13.60 20.43 8.54
N MET A 276 14.21 20.48 9.73
CA MET A 276 14.43 19.29 10.56
C MET A 276 13.12 18.59 10.95
N ALA A 277 12.02 19.34 11.12
CA ALA A 277 10.72 18.76 11.44
C ALA A 277 10.17 17.83 10.33
N THR A 278 10.67 17.94 9.09
CA THR A 278 10.30 17.01 8.00
C THR A 278 10.90 15.62 8.15
N GLU A 279 11.93 15.46 8.99
CA GLU A 279 12.48 14.15 9.30
C GLU A 279 11.41 13.30 9.99
N HIS A 280 10.81 12.38 9.24
CA HIS A 280 9.55 11.70 9.61
C HIS A 280 9.59 10.82 10.88
N SER A 281 10.75 10.71 11.54
CA SER A 281 10.94 10.05 12.83
C SER A 281 10.43 10.84 14.04
N VAL A 282 10.05 12.11 13.87
CA VAL A 282 9.95 13.03 15.00
C VAL A 282 8.55 13.66 15.13
N MET A 283 7.57 12.87 15.58
CA MET A 283 6.24 13.43 15.90
C MET A 283 6.22 14.24 17.20
N ASP A 284 7.11 13.93 18.14
CA ASP A 284 7.13 14.55 19.47
C ASP A 284 7.73 15.99 19.45
N GLU A 285 8.29 16.44 18.32
CA GLU A 285 8.92 17.77 18.16
C GLU A 285 8.09 18.76 17.33
N LEU A 286 6.82 18.43 17.04
CA LEU A 286 5.86 19.30 16.35
C LEU A 286 5.16 20.27 17.33
N ASP A 287 5.99 21.03 18.05
CA ASP A 287 5.60 21.94 19.13
C ASP A 287 4.99 23.27 18.67
N THR A 288 5.19 23.64 17.40
CA THR A 288 4.68 24.89 16.81
C THR A 288 3.59 24.65 15.76
N SER A 289 2.77 25.67 15.50
CA SER A 289 1.79 25.70 14.40
C SER A 289 2.49 25.54 13.04
N ASP A 290 3.58 26.27 12.81
CA ASP A 290 4.34 26.26 11.56
C ASP A 290 4.95 24.89 11.23
N LYS A 291 5.54 24.19 12.22
CA LYS A 291 6.06 22.83 12.02
C LYS A 291 4.95 21.84 11.65
N ARG A 292 3.81 21.92 12.34
CA ARG A 292 2.64 21.06 12.05
C ARG A 292 2.12 21.31 10.65
N LEU A 293 1.99 22.57 10.26
CA LEU A 293 1.55 22.96 8.92
C LEU A 293 2.49 22.43 7.85
N LEU A 294 3.81 22.63 8.02
CA LEU A 294 4.82 22.19 7.06
C LEU A 294 4.81 20.67 6.88
N VAL A 295 4.80 19.91 7.98
CA VAL A 295 4.79 18.43 7.92
C VAL A 295 3.48 17.91 7.30
N ASP A 296 2.35 18.55 7.59
CA ASP A 296 1.08 18.16 6.98
C ASP A 296 1.05 18.44 5.47
N ILE A 297 1.68 19.52 5.02
CA ILE A 297 1.84 19.87 3.59
C ILE A 297 2.70 18.84 2.88
N ASP A 298 3.84 18.46 3.46
CA ASP A 298 4.74 17.45 2.90
C ASP A 298 4.05 16.06 2.81
N LEU A 299 3.25 15.71 3.83
CA LEU A 299 2.48 14.47 3.85
C LEU A 299 1.19 14.50 3.03
N ALA A 300 0.81 15.64 2.42
CA ALA A 300 -0.46 15.79 1.72
C ALA A 300 -0.63 14.83 0.53
N ILE A 301 0.47 14.32 -0.04
CA ILE A 301 0.45 13.27 -1.06
C ILE A 301 -0.35 12.04 -0.62
N LEU A 302 -0.35 11.73 0.68
CA LEU A 302 -1.07 10.59 1.24
C LEU A 302 -2.57 10.78 1.04
N GLY A 303 -3.08 12.01 1.17
CA GLY A 303 -4.49 12.37 0.94
C GLY A 303 -4.85 12.74 -0.49
N SER A 304 -3.93 12.58 -1.44
CA SER A 304 -4.18 12.89 -2.86
C SER A 304 -5.17 11.91 -3.51
N SER A 305 -5.59 12.23 -4.74
CA SER A 305 -6.47 11.33 -5.52
C SER A 305 -5.82 9.94 -5.68
N PRO A 306 -6.60 8.84 -5.76
CA PRO A 306 -6.05 7.50 -5.93
C PRO A 306 -5.09 7.36 -7.13
N LYS A 307 -5.36 8.12 -8.20
CA LYS A 307 -4.52 8.15 -9.40
C LYS A 307 -3.13 8.75 -9.10
N ARG A 308 -3.08 9.91 -8.43
CA ARG A 308 -1.82 10.57 -8.06
C ARG A 308 -1.06 9.77 -7.01
N PHE A 309 -1.75 9.18 -6.03
CA PHE A 309 -1.15 8.31 -5.03
C PHE A 309 -0.51 7.04 -5.66
N ALA A 310 -1.18 6.43 -6.65
CA ALA A 310 -0.61 5.29 -7.38
C ALA A 310 0.62 5.68 -8.23
N GLU A 311 0.67 6.91 -8.75
CA GLU A 311 1.85 7.46 -9.42
C GLU A 311 2.99 7.68 -8.42
N TYR A 312 2.71 8.28 -7.26
CA TYR A 312 3.65 8.43 -6.15
C TYR A 312 4.29 7.09 -5.77
N ASP A 313 3.49 6.04 -5.59
CA ASP A 313 4.02 4.71 -5.24
C ASP A 313 4.96 4.14 -6.31
N LYS A 314 4.67 4.39 -7.59
CA LYS A 314 5.56 3.98 -8.70
C LYS A 314 6.86 4.81 -8.71
N GLN A 315 6.75 6.11 -8.48
CA GLN A 315 7.89 7.03 -8.40
C GLN A 315 8.83 6.63 -7.25
N VAL A 316 8.30 6.43 -6.03
CA VAL A 316 9.08 5.94 -4.88
C VAL A 316 9.68 4.55 -5.17
N ARG A 317 8.92 3.64 -5.82
CA ARG A 317 9.47 2.33 -6.19
C ARG A 317 10.68 2.45 -7.12
N ALA A 318 10.68 3.44 -8.02
CA ALA A 318 11.77 3.68 -8.95
C ALA A 318 13.02 4.28 -8.25
N GLU A 319 12.86 5.19 -7.28
CA GLU A 319 13.98 5.70 -6.46
C GLU A 319 14.67 4.56 -5.70
N TYR A 320 13.88 3.68 -5.09
CA TYR A 320 14.38 2.53 -4.34
C TYR A 320 14.57 1.27 -5.21
N SER A 321 14.76 1.43 -6.53
CA SER A 321 14.89 0.30 -7.46
C SER A 321 16.03 -0.66 -7.10
N TYR A 322 17.10 -0.16 -6.49
CA TYR A 322 18.24 -0.95 -5.98
C TYR A 322 17.90 -1.84 -4.78
N VAL A 323 16.78 -1.60 -4.09
CA VAL A 323 16.32 -2.43 -2.97
C VAL A 323 15.60 -3.67 -3.52
N PRO A 324 15.95 -4.90 -3.08
CA PRO A 324 15.26 -6.12 -3.47
C PRO A 324 13.75 -6.04 -3.24
N GLY A 325 12.95 -6.50 -4.20
CA GLY A 325 11.50 -6.28 -4.21
C GLY A 325 10.77 -6.74 -2.94
N PHE A 326 11.12 -7.91 -2.39
CA PHE A 326 10.52 -8.40 -1.14
C PHE A 326 10.84 -7.50 0.07
N LEU A 327 12.08 -7.00 0.16
CA LEU A 327 12.49 -6.08 1.22
C LEU A 327 11.81 -4.73 1.08
N TYR A 328 11.74 -4.20 -0.15
CA TYR A 328 11.05 -2.95 -0.44
C TYR A 328 9.59 -3.04 -0.01
N ARG A 329 8.84 -4.07 -0.45
CA ARG A 329 7.42 -4.25 -0.08
C ARG A 329 7.24 -4.31 1.43
N ARG A 330 8.09 -5.06 2.14
CA ARG A 330 8.03 -5.17 3.61
C ARG A 330 8.27 -3.82 4.28
N LYS A 331 9.33 -3.10 3.90
CA LYS A 331 9.70 -1.79 4.47
C LYS A 331 8.68 -0.71 4.13
N ARG A 332 8.23 -0.68 2.88
CA ARG A 332 7.19 0.26 2.42
C ARG A 332 5.90 0.07 3.20
N LYS A 333 5.45 -1.17 3.39
CA LYS A 333 4.29 -1.47 4.23
C LYS A 333 4.46 -0.97 5.66
N GLN A 334 5.64 -1.13 6.26
CA GLN A 334 5.91 -0.62 7.61
C GLN A 334 5.78 0.91 7.68
N ILE A 335 6.31 1.64 6.70
CA ILE A 335 6.24 3.11 6.62
C ILE A 335 4.78 3.58 6.43
N LEU A 336 4.04 2.98 5.49
CA LEU A 336 2.64 3.35 5.28
C LEU A 336 1.77 3.03 6.51
N GLN A 337 2.05 1.92 7.19
CA GLN A 337 1.38 1.57 8.44
C GLN A 337 1.75 2.52 9.59
N SER A 338 2.98 3.03 9.67
CA SER A 338 3.33 4.03 10.69
C SER A 338 2.55 5.33 10.49
N PHE A 339 2.34 5.77 9.25
CA PHE A 339 1.46 6.91 8.99
C PHE A 339 0.00 6.60 9.33
N LEU A 340 -0.52 5.44 8.94
CA LEU A 340 -1.92 5.06 9.22
C LEU A 340 -2.26 4.97 10.72
N LYS A 341 -1.26 4.63 11.55
CA LYS A 341 -1.37 4.58 13.01
C LYS A 341 -1.45 5.96 13.66
N ARG A 342 -1.02 7.02 12.97
CA ARG A 342 -1.16 8.39 13.47
C ARG A 342 -2.65 8.72 13.61
N ASN A 343 -3.03 9.33 14.72
CA ASN A 343 -4.40 9.74 14.98
C ASN A 343 -4.42 11.12 15.66
N PRO A 344 -4.64 12.21 14.90
CA PRO A 344 -4.87 12.25 13.44
C PRO A 344 -3.58 12.04 12.61
N ILE A 345 -3.71 11.80 11.29
CA ILE A 345 -2.55 11.80 10.37
C ILE A 345 -2.04 13.23 10.20
N TYR A 346 -2.97 14.16 9.97
CA TYR A 346 -2.69 15.59 9.83
C TYR A 346 -3.06 16.33 11.12
N GLN A 347 -2.17 17.18 11.62
CA GLN A 347 -2.37 17.88 12.90
C GLN A 347 -3.10 19.21 12.76
N THR A 348 -3.01 19.83 11.58
CA THR A 348 -3.64 21.09 11.21
C THR A 348 -5.11 20.82 10.90
N PRO A 349 -6.06 21.49 11.58
CA PRO A 349 -7.49 21.18 11.45
C PRO A 349 -8.00 21.20 10.00
N ASP A 350 -7.63 22.21 9.21
CA ASP A 350 -8.09 22.37 7.83
C ASP A 350 -7.50 21.31 6.88
N LEU A 351 -6.21 20.99 7.02
CA LEU A 351 -5.57 19.93 6.23
C LEU A 351 -6.11 18.55 6.63
N LYS A 352 -6.38 18.33 7.92
CA LYS A 352 -7.07 17.13 8.39
C LYS A 352 -8.44 16.98 7.73
N LEU A 353 -9.25 18.05 7.72
CA LEU A 353 -10.56 18.02 7.08
C LEU A 353 -10.47 17.67 5.59
N ARG A 354 -9.46 18.20 4.89
CA ARG A 354 -9.25 18.00 3.45
C ARG A 354 -8.70 16.61 3.10
N PHE A 355 -7.71 16.12 3.85
CA PHE A 355 -6.88 15.00 3.41
C PHE A 355 -7.04 13.71 4.21
N GLU A 356 -7.51 13.76 5.46
CA GLU A 356 -7.49 12.61 6.39
C GLU A 356 -8.26 11.40 5.85
N LEU A 357 -9.48 11.61 5.35
CA LEU A 357 -10.34 10.52 4.87
C LEU A 357 -9.71 9.81 3.67
N GLN A 358 -9.20 10.58 2.70
CA GLN A 358 -8.58 10.02 1.51
C GLN A 358 -7.24 9.37 1.85
N ALA A 359 -6.46 9.93 2.78
CA ALA A 359 -5.21 9.34 3.24
C ALA A 359 -5.44 7.98 3.87
N ARG A 360 -6.43 7.85 4.76
CA ARG A 360 -6.76 6.55 5.36
C ARG A 360 -7.18 5.52 4.32
N ARG A 361 -7.90 5.91 3.27
CA ARG A 361 -8.25 5.02 2.15
C ARG A 361 -7.01 4.57 1.38
N ASN A 362 -6.16 5.52 0.96
CA ASN A 362 -4.94 5.24 0.21
C ASN A 362 -3.97 4.33 1.01
N LEU A 363 -3.84 4.54 2.31
CA LEU A 363 -2.94 3.78 3.19
C LEU A 363 -3.47 2.39 3.61
N SER A 364 -4.78 2.14 3.50
CA SER A 364 -5.40 0.87 3.91
C SER A 364 -5.46 -0.18 2.81
N CYS A 365 -5.06 0.18 1.58
CA CYS A 365 -5.10 -0.69 0.40
C CYS A 365 -3.99 -1.75 0.36
#